data_AF-A0A9P7JAW5-F1
#
_entry.id   AF-A0A9P7JAW5-F1
#
_cell.length_a   1.000
_cell.length_b   1.000
_cell.length_c   1.000
_cell.angle_alpha   90.00
_cell.angle_beta   90.00
_cell.angle_gamma   90.00
#
_symmetry.space_group_name_H-M   'P 1'
#
loop_
_entity.id
_entity.type
_entity.pdbx_description
1 polymer ?
#
loop_
_entity_poly.entity_id
_entity_poly.type
_entity_poly.pdbx_seq_one_letter_code
_entity_poly.pdbx_strand_id
1 'polypeptide(L)'
;MTEQVFRLIPATQNYPWGKKGSNSLAAQLADGAGIPDFKIDESKPYAEIWMGTHPNAPTRVHSTRQLLSEHLAAHPRLVGEPSIKRFGLENGQIPFLFKVLSFDQALPVQIHLDKHNAEHINSENPRVYVDSNHKSGMALALSDFSALCGFLPTSQVSKFLSFVPEFASLFPADIIEHFTSVARSPDKSECKAALKDLFSCYAQVDKEEADRYQAGKESDEEKIVKSLVLRLHEMYPNDSGVFCAFILNYFDLKPGHAFSVATGEPHAYITGDIIECIATSDNTIPLAFSPPSNLDISTFLSNVAYNPTSGKTLIQPTMFTRGSTHTSGSLLYNPPIDELAVMQVIVAKGGVESHHKLRGPSIAIVVEGEGTVVWAEGAKRLGVGKGQVVFIAAGTEVKFSALETALKLYRAFVEVA
;
A
#
# COMPACT_ATOMS: atom_id res chain seq x y z
N MET A 1 19.28 27.86 -12.81
CA MET A 1 18.82 26.49 -13.13
C MET A 1 18.04 25.97 -11.94
N THR A 2 16.95 25.24 -12.16
CA THR A 2 16.17 24.61 -11.10
C THR A 2 16.99 23.51 -10.42
N GLU A 3 16.88 23.39 -9.10
CA GLU A 3 17.62 22.38 -8.35
C GLU A 3 17.10 20.97 -8.67
N GLN A 4 18.02 20.02 -8.90
CA GLN A 4 17.66 18.65 -9.34
C GLN A 4 17.36 17.71 -8.15
N VAL A 5 17.91 18.02 -6.98
CA VAL A 5 17.71 17.26 -5.75
C VAL A 5 17.38 18.23 -4.62
N PHE A 6 16.22 18.08 -4.01
CA PHE A 6 15.75 19.00 -2.98
C PHE A 6 14.87 18.32 -1.94
N ARG A 7 14.83 18.87 -0.72
CA ARG A 7 13.98 18.38 0.36
C ARG A 7 12.51 18.67 0.11
N LEU A 8 11.67 17.76 0.55
CA LEU A 8 10.22 17.87 0.58
C LEU A 8 9.71 17.90 2.02
N ILE A 9 8.55 18.53 2.21
CA ILE A 9 7.74 18.45 3.43
C ILE A 9 6.54 17.57 3.09
N PRO A 10 6.46 16.34 3.61
CA PRO A 10 5.32 15.48 3.38
C PRO A 10 4.10 15.96 4.17
N ALA A 11 2.96 15.34 3.89
CA ALA A 11 1.73 15.53 4.68
C ALA A 11 1.48 14.33 5.59
N THR A 12 0.80 14.53 6.72
CA THR A 12 0.45 13.47 7.68
C THR A 12 -1.06 13.26 7.73
N GLN A 13 -1.51 12.02 7.83
CA GLN A 13 -2.90 11.67 8.12
C GLN A 13 -3.01 10.99 9.48
N ASN A 14 -4.01 11.40 10.26
CA ASN A 14 -4.23 10.96 11.64
C ASN A 14 -5.50 10.10 11.74
N TYR A 15 -5.60 9.08 10.87
CA TYR A 15 -6.77 8.20 10.86
C TYR A 15 -6.86 7.36 12.15
N PRO A 16 -8.07 7.01 12.62
CA PRO A 16 -8.25 6.34 13.91
C PRO A 16 -7.52 5.01 14.07
N TRP A 17 -7.27 4.30 12.96
CA TRP A 17 -6.55 3.01 12.93
C TRP A 17 -5.03 3.13 13.08
N GLY A 18 -4.50 4.36 13.08
CA GLY A 18 -3.06 4.61 13.18
C GLY A 18 -2.53 4.39 14.59
N LYS A 19 -1.28 3.92 14.70
CA LYS A 19 -0.59 3.82 15.99
C LYS A 19 -0.55 5.19 16.69
N LYS A 20 -0.63 5.19 18.02
CA LYS A 20 -0.63 6.44 18.80
C LYS A 20 0.76 6.96 19.12
N GLY A 21 0.92 8.27 19.05
CA GLY A 21 2.09 8.97 19.56
C GLY A 21 3.40 8.46 18.98
N SER A 22 4.42 8.38 19.83
CA SER A 22 5.76 7.93 19.46
C SER A 22 5.82 6.45 19.07
N ASN A 23 4.78 5.64 19.31
CA ASN A 23 4.70 4.25 18.84
C ASN A 23 4.46 4.17 17.32
N SER A 24 4.01 5.26 16.70
CA SER A 24 3.83 5.32 15.25
C SER A 24 5.15 5.66 14.54
N LEU A 25 5.52 4.81 13.57
CA LEU A 25 6.62 5.13 12.67
C LEU A 25 6.30 6.38 11.84
N ALA A 26 5.03 6.60 11.47
CA ALA A 26 4.59 7.81 10.80
C ALA A 26 4.80 9.05 11.69
N ALA A 27 4.53 8.99 13.00
CA ALA A 27 4.84 10.10 13.90
C ALA A 27 6.35 10.39 13.98
N GLN A 28 7.17 9.34 14.17
CA GLN A 28 8.62 9.47 14.27
C GLN A 28 9.26 10.05 13.00
N LEU A 29 8.75 9.67 11.83
CA LEU A 29 9.25 10.18 10.56
C LEU A 29 8.75 11.61 10.31
N ALA A 30 7.52 11.94 10.69
CA ALA A 30 6.98 13.29 10.57
C ALA A 30 7.75 14.31 11.41
N ASP A 31 8.19 13.92 12.62
CA ASP A 31 9.04 14.72 13.50
C ASP A 31 10.38 15.10 12.84
N GLY A 32 10.99 14.15 12.12
CA GLY A 32 12.22 14.39 11.35
C GLY A 32 12.04 15.03 9.97
N ALA A 33 10.80 15.16 9.48
CA ALA A 33 10.51 15.58 8.10
C ALA A 33 10.51 17.10 7.88
N GLY A 34 10.65 17.90 8.94
CA GLY A 34 10.64 19.37 8.83
C GLY A 34 9.25 19.97 8.57
N ILE A 35 8.21 19.28 9.04
CA ILE A 35 6.83 19.77 9.04
C ILE A 35 6.73 20.94 10.03
N PRO A 36 6.26 22.14 9.60
CA PRO A 36 6.13 23.29 10.49
C PRO A 36 5.28 22.99 11.72
N ASP A 37 5.76 23.41 12.89
CA ASP A 37 5.06 23.30 14.19
C ASP A 37 4.64 21.88 14.59
N PHE A 38 5.17 20.85 13.91
CA PHE A 38 4.88 19.46 14.26
C PHE A 38 5.53 19.09 15.59
N LYS A 39 4.72 18.50 16.45
CA LYS A 39 5.15 17.83 17.68
C LYS A 39 4.32 16.57 17.84
N ILE A 40 4.95 15.50 18.28
CA ILE A 40 4.24 14.27 18.58
C ILE A 40 3.33 14.50 19.79
N ASP A 41 2.04 14.25 19.60
CA ASP A 41 1.04 14.19 20.65
C ASP A 41 0.79 12.72 20.98
N GLU A 42 1.21 12.30 22.17
CA GLU A 42 1.17 10.89 22.59
C GLU A 42 -0.25 10.30 22.63
N SER A 43 -1.28 11.14 22.64
CA SER A 43 -2.68 10.71 22.65
C SER A 43 -3.27 10.48 21.25
N LYS A 44 -2.64 11.04 20.20
CA LYS A 44 -3.20 11.05 18.84
C LYS A 44 -2.68 9.89 17.99
N PRO A 45 -3.54 9.33 17.11
CA PRO A 45 -3.08 8.39 16.10
C PRO A 45 -2.34 9.12 14.98
N TYR A 46 -1.27 8.50 14.47
CA TYR A 46 -0.54 8.94 13.28
C TYR A 46 -0.48 7.76 12.31
N ALA A 47 -1.32 7.82 11.29
CA ALA A 47 -1.63 6.69 10.43
C ALA A 47 -0.73 6.66 9.18
N GLU A 48 -0.59 7.81 8.50
CA GLU A 48 0.11 7.87 7.20
C GLU A 48 1.01 9.10 7.08
N ILE A 49 2.13 8.94 6.36
CA ILE A 49 2.89 10.03 5.74
C ILE A 49 2.73 9.94 4.24
N TRP A 50 2.39 11.06 3.59
CA TRP A 50 2.14 11.15 2.16
C TRP A 50 3.23 11.94 1.47
N MET A 51 3.73 11.36 0.38
CA MET A 51 4.80 11.91 -0.44
C MET A 51 4.40 11.82 -1.91
N GLY A 52 4.04 12.96 -2.48
CA GLY A 52 3.61 13.05 -3.87
C GLY A 52 2.78 14.28 -4.15
N THR A 53 1.99 14.22 -5.22
CA THR A 53 1.25 15.37 -5.75
C THR A 53 -0.27 15.24 -5.61
N HIS A 54 -0.74 14.28 -4.80
CA HIS A 54 -2.18 14.10 -4.60
C HIS A 54 -2.79 15.30 -3.84
N PRO A 55 -3.95 15.85 -4.28
CA PRO A 55 -4.52 17.06 -3.70
C PRO A 55 -5.00 16.90 -2.25
N ASN A 56 -5.43 15.71 -1.81
CA ASN A 56 -5.94 15.48 -0.45
C ASN A 56 -4.87 15.64 0.65
N ALA A 57 -3.59 15.42 0.32
CA ALA A 57 -2.49 15.53 1.27
C ALA A 57 -1.21 15.96 0.51
N PRO A 58 -1.15 17.24 0.11
CA PRO A 58 -0.15 17.69 -0.82
C PRO A 58 1.22 17.86 -0.17
N THR A 59 2.25 17.34 -0.84
CA THR A 59 3.65 17.58 -0.45
C THR A 59 4.13 18.96 -0.89
N ARG A 60 5.02 19.58 -0.12
CA ARG A 60 5.59 20.91 -0.42
C ARG A 60 7.10 20.85 -0.60
N VAL A 61 7.64 21.76 -1.41
CA VAL A 61 9.09 21.97 -1.50
C VAL A 61 9.57 22.62 -0.21
N HIS A 62 10.61 22.07 0.44
CA HIS A 62 11.03 22.52 1.76
C HIS A 62 11.47 24.00 1.81
N SER A 63 12.24 24.44 0.81
CA SER A 63 12.83 25.78 0.77
C SER A 63 11.82 26.87 0.45
N THR A 64 10.83 26.61 -0.41
CA THR A 64 9.87 27.61 -0.88
C THR A 64 8.48 27.47 -0.24
N ARG A 65 8.21 26.33 0.40
CA ARG A 65 6.88 25.91 0.89
C ARG A 65 5.80 25.84 -0.20
N GLN A 66 6.17 25.96 -1.48
CA GLN A 66 5.27 25.80 -2.62
C GLN A 66 4.78 24.35 -2.71
N LEU A 67 3.57 24.13 -3.23
CA LEU A 67 3.10 22.78 -3.56
C LEU A 67 4.06 22.12 -4.55
N LEU A 68 4.35 20.83 -4.34
CA LEU A 68 5.21 20.07 -5.25
C LEU A 68 4.61 20.04 -6.67
N SER A 69 3.29 19.88 -6.80
CA SER A 69 2.61 19.86 -8.08
C SER A 69 2.83 21.15 -8.87
N GLU A 70 2.63 22.31 -8.24
CA GLU A 70 2.89 23.62 -8.87
C GLU A 70 4.37 23.79 -9.26
N HIS A 71 5.29 23.34 -8.40
CA HIS A 71 6.72 23.42 -8.68
C HIS A 71 7.10 22.57 -9.90
N LEU A 72 6.55 21.36 -10.01
CA LEU A 72 6.81 20.44 -11.12
C LEU A 72 6.13 20.92 -12.42
N ALA A 73 4.93 21.50 -12.34
CA ALA A 73 4.26 22.11 -13.49
C ALA A 73 5.08 23.26 -14.09
N ALA A 74 5.71 24.09 -13.25
CA ALA A 74 6.61 25.15 -13.70
C ALA A 74 7.96 24.64 -14.24
N HIS A 75 8.32 23.39 -13.92
CA HIS A 75 9.62 22.79 -14.25
C HIS A 75 9.50 21.36 -14.75
N PRO A 76 8.82 21.10 -15.89
CA PRO A 76 8.49 19.76 -16.37
C PRO A 76 9.72 18.87 -16.62
N ARG A 77 10.90 19.47 -16.86
CA ARG A 77 12.18 18.74 -16.96
C ARG A 77 12.53 17.94 -15.70
N LEU A 78 12.00 18.29 -14.53
CA LEU A 78 12.19 17.55 -13.29
C LEU A 78 11.46 16.19 -13.30
N VAL A 79 10.31 16.11 -13.99
CA VAL A 79 9.53 14.88 -14.16
C VAL A 79 10.10 14.06 -15.32
N GLY A 80 10.55 14.71 -16.38
CA GLY A 80 11.11 14.03 -17.55
C GLY A 80 10.06 13.71 -18.61
N GLU A 81 10.42 13.97 -19.87
CA GLU A 81 9.53 13.86 -21.03
C GLU A 81 8.88 12.47 -21.21
N PRO A 82 9.59 11.33 -21.01
CA PRO A 82 8.97 10.01 -21.16
C PRO A 82 7.80 9.78 -20.18
N SER A 83 7.98 10.16 -18.92
CA SER A 83 6.95 10.03 -17.89
C SER A 83 5.77 10.97 -18.17
N ILE A 84 6.03 12.21 -18.57
CA ILE A 84 4.95 13.16 -18.93
C ILE A 84 4.09 12.59 -20.06
N LYS A 85 4.71 12.12 -21.15
CA LYS A 85 3.98 11.58 -22.30
C LYS A 85 3.20 10.31 -21.99
N ARG A 86 3.76 9.41 -21.17
CA ARG A 86 3.13 8.12 -20.85
C ARG A 86 1.88 8.27 -19.98
N PHE A 87 1.93 9.19 -19.01
CA PHE A 87 0.93 9.29 -17.95
C PHE A 87 0.12 10.60 -17.95
N GLY A 88 0.38 11.53 -18.87
CA GLY A 88 -0.36 12.81 -18.96
C GLY A 88 -0.11 13.72 -17.76
N LEU A 89 1.17 14.02 -17.48
CA LEU A 89 1.60 14.74 -16.26
C LEU A 89 1.89 16.22 -16.51
N GLU A 90 1.26 16.84 -17.51
CA GLU A 90 1.48 18.24 -17.88
C GLU A 90 1.09 19.23 -16.76
N ASN A 91 0.21 18.79 -15.85
CA ASN A 91 -0.24 19.54 -14.68
C ASN A 91 0.72 19.48 -13.48
N GLY A 92 1.90 18.86 -13.64
CA GLY A 92 2.90 18.74 -12.57
C GLY A 92 2.64 17.62 -11.57
N GLN A 93 1.72 16.70 -11.86
CA GLN A 93 1.56 15.48 -11.07
C GLN A 93 2.74 14.50 -11.27
N ILE A 94 2.87 13.55 -10.35
CA ILE A 94 3.66 12.32 -10.53
C ILE A 94 2.71 11.11 -10.57
N PRO A 95 3.07 10.01 -11.25
CA PRO A 95 2.13 8.93 -11.50
C PRO A 95 1.93 8.00 -10.29
N PHE A 96 2.73 8.17 -9.24
CA PHE A 96 2.64 7.40 -8.01
C PHE A 96 2.43 8.30 -6.78
N LEU A 97 1.74 7.76 -5.79
CA LEU A 97 1.66 8.29 -4.43
C LEU A 97 2.43 7.34 -3.51
N PHE A 98 3.47 7.89 -2.88
CA PHE A 98 4.35 7.15 -1.99
C PHE A 98 4.00 7.45 -0.54
N LYS A 99 3.89 6.42 0.30
CA LYS A 99 3.48 6.57 1.68
C LYS A 99 4.28 5.70 2.65
N VAL A 100 4.30 6.13 3.90
CA VAL A 100 4.57 5.25 5.06
C VAL A 100 3.28 5.12 5.84
N LEU A 101 2.85 3.89 6.12
CA LEU A 101 1.69 3.61 6.97
C LEU A 101 2.16 2.99 8.27
N SER A 102 1.49 3.34 9.37
CA SER A 102 1.76 2.84 10.73
C SER A 102 0.46 2.60 11.48
N PHE A 103 0.10 1.34 11.70
CA PHE A 103 -1.24 0.93 12.15
C PHE A 103 -1.20 -0.24 13.13
N ASP A 104 -2.13 -0.21 14.07
CA ASP A 104 -2.37 -1.25 15.08
C ASP A 104 -3.84 -1.73 15.10
N GLN A 105 -4.67 -1.22 14.19
CA GLN A 105 -6.01 -1.72 13.90
C GLN A 105 -6.13 -2.06 12.41
N ALA A 106 -6.98 -3.04 12.09
CA ALA A 106 -7.20 -3.40 10.70
C ALA A 106 -7.81 -2.23 9.91
N LEU A 107 -7.24 -1.92 8.76
CA LEU A 107 -7.82 -1.00 7.79
C LEU A 107 -9.08 -1.64 7.18
N PRO A 108 -9.97 -0.82 6.59
CA PRO A 108 -11.15 -1.31 5.89
C PRO A 108 -10.82 -2.43 4.90
N VAL A 109 -11.64 -3.48 4.87
CA VAL A 109 -11.63 -4.41 3.73
C VAL A 109 -12.07 -3.62 2.52
N GLN A 110 -11.20 -3.49 1.52
CA GLN A 110 -11.41 -2.57 0.41
C GLN A 110 -10.97 -3.17 -0.93
N ILE A 111 -11.44 -2.56 -2.01
CA ILE A 111 -10.91 -2.76 -3.36
C ILE A 111 -10.39 -1.45 -3.95
N HIS A 112 -9.57 -1.60 -4.98
CA HIS A 112 -9.12 -0.52 -5.85
C HIS A 112 -9.75 -0.68 -7.22
N LEU A 113 -10.16 0.43 -7.83
CA LEU A 113 -10.78 0.39 -9.15
C LEU A 113 -9.76 0.34 -10.26
N ASP A 114 -10.17 -0.23 -11.39
CA ASP A 114 -9.50 0.03 -12.66
C ASP A 114 -9.82 1.45 -13.15
N LYS A 115 -9.08 1.89 -14.16
CA LYS A 115 -9.17 3.26 -14.66
C LYS A 115 -10.53 3.57 -15.27
N HIS A 116 -11.11 2.63 -16.02
CA HIS A 116 -12.41 2.82 -16.66
C HIS A 116 -13.51 3.03 -15.62
N ASN A 117 -13.55 2.19 -14.58
CA ASN A 117 -14.57 2.28 -13.55
C ASN A 117 -14.34 3.48 -12.63
N ALA A 118 -13.08 3.86 -12.35
CA ALA A 118 -12.76 5.09 -11.62
C ALA A 118 -13.25 6.34 -12.36
N GLU A 119 -13.03 6.44 -13.68
CA GLU A 119 -13.56 7.52 -14.52
C GLU A 119 -15.09 7.58 -14.49
N HIS A 120 -15.74 6.42 -14.61
CA HIS A 120 -17.19 6.33 -14.59
C HIS A 120 -17.78 6.83 -13.27
N ILE A 121 -17.37 6.29 -12.12
CA ILE A 121 -17.97 6.66 -10.84
C ILE A 121 -17.58 8.06 -10.35
N ASN A 122 -16.39 8.55 -10.72
CA ASN A 122 -16.00 9.94 -10.47
C ASN A 122 -16.92 10.90 -11.23
N SER A 123 -17.32 10.56 -12.46
CA SER A 123 -18.25 11.38 -13.23
C SER A 123 -19.66 11.42 -12.62
N GLU A 124 -20.11 10.32 -11.99
CA GLU A 124 -21.42 10.24 -11.34
C GLU A 124 -21.44 10.89 -9.95
N ASN A 125 -20.37 10.71 -9.15
CA ASN A 125 -20.30 11.23 -7.79
C ASN A 125 -18.90 11.75 -7.42
N PRO A 126 -18.48 12.90 -7.98
CA PRO A 126 -17.14 13.46 -7.79
C PRO A 126 -16.86 13.96 -6.36
N ARG A 127 -17.88 14.01 -5.49
CA ARG A 127 -17.72 14.37 -4.07
C ARG A 127 -17.27 13.19 -3.23
N VAL A 128 -17.65 11.97 -3.62
CA VAL A 128 -17.29 10.73 -2.93
C VAL A 128 -16.03 10.14 -3.54
N TYR A 129 -15.98 10.08 -4.87
CA TYR A 129 -14.84 9.58 -5.62
C TYR A 129 -14.04 10.76 -6.15
N VAL A 130 -12.90 11.04 -5.53
CA VAL A 130 -12.19 12.33 -5.62
C VAL A 130 -11.26 12.45 -6.82
N ASP A 131 -10.97 11.33 -7.48
CA ASP A 131 -10.14 11.26 -8.68
C ASP A 131 -10.68 10.21 -9.65
N SER A 132 -10.19 10.23 -10.88
CA SER A 132 -10.60 9.32 -11.95
C SER A 132 -9.53 8.27 -12.28
N ASN A 133 -8.59 8.01 -11.36
CA ASN A 133 -7.45 7.15 -11.62
C ASN A 133 -7.62 5.76 -10.96
N HIS A 134 -6.92 4.77 -11.50
CA HIS A 134 -6.79 3.47 -10.81
C HIS A 134 -5.87 3.61 -9.58
N LYS A 135 -5.96 2.65 -8.66
CA LYS A 135 -5.17 2.65 -7.40
C LYS A 135 -4.40 1.35 -7.18
N SER A 136 -3.93 0.70 -8.25
CA SER A 136 -3.04 -0.46 -8.10
C SER A 136 -1.73 -0.04 -7.43
N GLY A 137 -1.16 -0.91 -6.60
CA GLY A 137 0.10 -0.61 -5.93
C GLY A 137 0.80 -1.79 -5.29
N MET A 138 1.68 -1.49 -4.35
CA MET A 138 2.40 -2.46 -3.55
C MET A 138 2.53 -2.01 -2.11
N ALA A 139 2.62 -2.99 -1.22
CA ALA A 139 2.97 -2.82 0.18
C ALA A 139 4.25 -3.60 0.49
N LEU A 140 5.15 -2.97 1.24
CA LEU A 140 6.47 -3.48 1.61
C LEU A 140 6.66 -3.32 3.12
N ALA A 141 6.88 -4.43 3.80
CA ALA A 141 6.96 -4.48 5.25
C ALA A 141 8.21 -3.75 5.81
N LEU A 142 7.98 -2.84 6.76
CA LEU A 142 9.01 -2.18 7.57
C LEU A 142 9.15 -2.83 8.96
N SER A 143 8.06 -3.38 9.48
CA SER A 143 7.99 -4.21 10.70
C SER A 143 7.45 -5.60 10.36
N ASP A 144 7.22 -6.43 11.38
CA ASP A 144 6.25 -7.53 11.24
C ASP A 144 4.91 -6.92 10.82
N PHE A 145 4.34 -7.43 9.74
CA PHE A 145 3.16 -6.90 9.09
C PHE A 145 2.24 -8.04 8.68
N SER A 146 0.94 -7.90 8.92
CA SER A 146 -0.05 -8.89 8.52
C SER A 146 -1.17 -8.28 7.70
N ALA A 147 -1.62 -9.00 6.67
CA ALA A 147 -2.67 -8.56 5.75
C ALA A 147 -3.56 -9.69 5.27
N LEU A 148 -4.77 -9.33 4.86
CA LEU A 148 -5.63 -10.10 3.99
C LEU A 148 -5.48 -9.55 2.57
N CYS A 149 -5.24 -10.40 1.57
CA CYS A 149 -5.20 -9.93 0.19
C CYS A 149 -5.59 -11.03 -0.80
N GLY A 150 -6.68 -10.78 -1.51
CA GLY A 150 -7.17 -11.61 -2.58
C GLY A 150 -7.76 -12.94 -2.13
N PHE A 151 -8.54 -13.56 -3.01
CA PHE A 151 -9.31 -14.75 -2.67
C PHE A 151 -8.43 -15.99 -2.50
N LEU A 152 -8.72 -16.77 -1.46
CA LEU A 152 -8.21 -18.14 -1.31
C LEU A 152 -8.62 -18.99 -2.53
N PRO A 153 -7.89 -20.07 -2.82
CA PRO A 153 -8.38 -21.10 -3.72
C PRO A 153 -9.78 -21.57 -3.29
N THR A 154 -10.71 -21.74 -4.23
CA THR A 154 -12.09 -22.18 -3.94
C THR A 154 -12.14 -23.49 -3.16
N SER A 155 -11.21 -24.41 -3.44
CA SER A 155 -11.04 -25.64 -2.66
C SER A 155 -10.70 -25.45 -1.17
N GLN A 156 -10.07 -24.33 -0.78
CA GLN A 156 -9.81 -23.99 0.62
C GLN A 156 -11.02 -23.33 1.27
N VAL A 157 -11.70 -22.43 0.57
CA VAL A 157 -12.97 -21.83 1.03
C VAL A 157 -14.02 -22.93 1.28
N SER A 158 -14.12 -23.90 0.37
CA SER A 158 -15.03 -25.06 0.52
C SER A 158 -14.70 -25.93 1.74
N LYS A 159 -13.41 -26.04 2.10
CA LYS A 159 -13.01 -26.71 3.34
C LYS A 159 -13.49 -25.93 4.57
N PHE A 160 -13.29 -24.61 4.62
CA PHE A 160 -13.81 -23.80 5.73
C PHE A 160 -15.34 -23.93 5.86
N LEU A 161 -16.08 -23.92 4.75
CA LEU A 161 -17.52 -24.19 4.77
C LEU A 161 -17.90 -25.55 5.37
N SER A 162 -17.03 -26.57 5.28
CA SER A 162 -17.32 -27.90 5.82
C SER A 162 -17.07 -28.07 7.32
N PHE A 163 -16.18 -27.27 7.91
CA PHE A 163 -15.75 -27.46 9.31
C PHE A 163 -15.89 -26.22 10.20
N VAL A 164 -16.28 -25.06 9.66
CA VAL A 164 -16.57 -23.84 10.44
C VAL A 164 -18.08 -23.56 10.40
N PRO A 165 -18.86 -23.98 11.41
CA PRO A 165 -20.32 -23.85 11.41
C PRO A 165 -20.79 -22.40 11.30
N GLU A 166 -20.12 -21.47 11.98
CA GLU A 166 -20.48 -20.05 11.98
C GLU A 166 -20.32 -19.46 10.57
N PHE A 167 -19.23 -19.82 9.88
CA PHE A 167 -19.00 -19.40 8.51
C PHE A 167 -20.02 -20.02 7.54
N ALA A 168 -20.33 -21.32 7.68
CA ALA A 168 -21.34 -21.98 6.85
C ALA A 168 -22.73 -21.37 7.03
N SER A 169 -23.10 -20.99 8.26
CA SER A 169 -24.42 -20.45 8.61
C SER A 169 -24.77 -19.13 7.91
N LEU A 170 -23.77 -18.43 7.35
CA LEU A 170 -23.95 -17.18 6.60
C LEU A 170 -24.63 -17.38 5.25
N PHE A 171 -24.63 -18.61 4.73
CA PHE A 171 -24.97 -18.88 3.35
C PHE A 171 -26.19 -19.79 3.25
N PRO A 172 -27.08 -19.55 2.26
CA PRO A 172 -28.12 -20.52 1.89
C PRO A 172 -27.52 -21.87 1.50
N ALA A 173 -28.24 -22.96 1.81
CA ALA A 173 -27.75 -24.32 1.58
C ALA A 173 -27.44 -24.62 0.11
N ASP A 174 -28.25 -24.08 -0.81
CA ASP A 174 -28.07 -24.20 -2.26
C ASP A 174 -26.81 -23.50 -2.76
N ILE A 175 -26.47 -22.34 -2.19
CA ILE A 175 -25.22 -21.63 -2.48
C ILE A 175 -24.01 -22.45 -2.02
N ILE A 176 -24.06 -23.04 -0.83
CA ILE A 176 -22.99 -23.90 -0.30
C ILE A 176 -22.83 -25.16 -1.17
N GLU A 177 -23.94 -25.80 -1.54
CA GLU A 177 -23.94 -27.01 -2.37
C GLU A 177 -23.32 -26.72 -3.75
N HIS A 178 -23.80 -25.66 -4.42
CA HIS A 178 -23.25 -25.24 -5.70
C HIS A 178 -21.76 -24.90 -5.60
N PHE A 179 -21.35 -24.06 -4.64
CA PHE A 179 -19.95 -23.70 -4.45
C PHE A 179 -19.06 -24.93 -4.22
N THR A 180 -19.50 -25.85 -3.37
CA THR A 180 -18.78 -27.09 -3.06
C THR A 180 -18.64 -27.99 -4.29
N SER A 181 -19.69 -28.07 -5.13
CA SER A 181 -19.67 -28.87 -6.37
C SER A 181 -18.62 -28.38 -7.38
N VAL A 182 -18.41 -27.06 -7.47
CA VAL A 182 -17.47 -26.45 -8.43
C VAL A 182 -16.11 -26.08 -7.81
N ALA A 183 -15.92 -26.22 -6.50
CA ALA A 183 -14.70 -25.77 -5.80
C ALA A 183 -13.39 -26.44 -6.28
N ARG A 184 -13.48 -27.55 -7.01
CA ARG A 184 -12.35 -28.24 -7.64
C ARG A 184 -12.49 -28.31 -9.17
N SER A 185 -13.45 -27.57 -9.75
CA SER A 185 -13.64 -27.51 -11.20
C SER A 185 -12.37 -27.00 -11.87
N PRO A 186 -11.91 -27.62 -12.97
CA PRO A 186 -10.84 -27.06 -13.78
C PRO A 186 -11.31 -25.79 -14.52
N ASP A 187 -12.61 -25.56 -14.64
CA ASP A 187 -13.17 -24.34 -15.22
C ASP A 187 -13.15 -23.20 -14.20
N LYS A 188 -12.27 -22.23 -14.46
CA LYS A 188 -12.12 -21.04 -13.62
C LYS A 188 -13.32 -20.11 -13.69
N SER A 189 -14.09 -20.16 -14.78
CA SER A 189 -15.27 -19.29 -14.95
C SER A 189 -16.41 -19.73 -14.02
N GLU A 190 -16.63 -21.03 -13.86
CA GLU A 190 -17.58 -21.59 -12.89
C GLU A 190 -17.16 -21.26 -11.45
N CYS A 191 -15.88 -21.48 -11.11
CA CYS A 191 -15.34 -21.13 -9.79
C CYS A 191 -15.54 -19.64 -9.46
N LYS A 192 -15.29 -18.77 -10.46
CA LYS A 192 -15.45 -17.32 -10.33
C LYS A 192 -16.92 -16.92 -10.12
N ALA A 193 -17.84 -17.52 -10.86
CA ALA A 193 -19.27 -17.28 -10.70
C ALA A 193 -19.76 -17.70 -9.31
N ALA A 194 -19.45 -18.92 -8.88
CA ALA A 194 -19.84 -19.41 -7.55
C ALA A 194 -19.23 -18.59 -6.41
N LEU A 195 -17.97 -18.14 -6.56
CA LEU A 195 -17.33 -17.25 -5.59
C LEU A 195 -18.03 -15.88 -5.52
N LYS A 196 -18.46 -15.34 -6.66
CA LYS A 196 -19.24 -14.11 -6.70
C LYS A 196 -20.57 -14.27 -5.98
N ASP A 197 -21.28 -15.38 -6.19
CA ASP A 197 -22.57 -15.63 -5.52
C ASP A 197 -22.39 -15.76 -4.01
N LEU A 198 -21.43 -16.58 -3.57
CA LEU A 198 -21.06 -16.74 -2.15
C LEU A 198 -20.71 -15.38 -1.52
N PHE A 199 -19.84 -14.60 -2.17
CA PHE A 199 -19.38 -13.33 -1.63
C PHE A 199 -20.48 -12.25 -1.63
N SER A 200 -21.42 -12.31 -2.56
CA SER A 200 -22.60 -11.43 -2.58
C SER A 200 -23.51 -11.71 -1.39
N CYS A 201 -23.71 -12.97 -1.01
CA CYS A 201 -24.42 -13.34 0.23
C CYS A 201 -23.68 -12.84 1.47
N TYR A 202 -22.36 -13.08 1.53
CA TYR A 202 -21.50 -12.62 2.63
C TYR A 202 -21.60 -11.10 2.85
N ALA A 203 -21.60 -10.31 1.77
CA ALA A 203 -21.66 -8.86 1.85
C ALA A 203 -22.99 -8.31 2.43
N GLN A 204 -24.00 -9.16 2.62
CA GLN A 204 -25.27 -8.80 3.30
C GLN A 204 -25.31 -9.24 4.77
N VAL A 205 -24.22 -9.81 5.28
CA VAL A 205 -24.12 -10.29 6.67
C VAL A 205 -23.87 -9.10 7.59
N ASP A 206 -24.77 -8.90 8.56
CA ASP A 206 -24.71 -7.77 9.47
C ASP A 206 -23.86 -8.01 10.73
N LYS A 207 -23.55 -9.27 11.05
CA LYS A 207 -22.85 -9.66 12.29
C LYS A 207 -21.97 -10.89 12.13
N GLU A 208 -20.87 -10.90 12.85
CA GLU A 208 -20.04 -12.09 13.08
C GLU A 208 -20.41 -12.86 14.35
N GLU A 209 -19.88 -14.08 14.46
CA GLU A 209 -19.97 -14.94 15.64
C GLU A 209 -18.61 -15.60 15.89
N ALA A 210 -17.94 -15.21 16.99
CA ALA A 210 -16.61 -15.69 17.36
C ALA A 210 -16.58 -16.44 18.71
N ASP A 211 -17.73 -16.61 19.38
CA ASP A 211 -17.86 -17.18 20.73
C ASP A 211 -17.19 -18.57 20.85
N ARG A 212 -17.29 -19.40 19.80
CA ARG A 212 -16.68 -20.73 19.78
C ARG A 212 -15.15 -20.66 19.83
N TYR A 213 -14.55 -19.72 19.12
CA TYR A 213 -13.10 -19.48 19.16
C TYR A 213 -12.65 -18.93 20.51
N GLN A 214 -13.44 -18.04 21.13
CA GLN A 214 -13.17 -17.54 22.48
C GLN A 214 -13.24 -18.65 23.53
N ALA A 215 -14.18 -19.58 23.38
CA ALA A 215 -14.35 -20.73 24.25
C ALA A 215 -13.33 -21.86 24.02
N GLY A 216 -12.41 -21.72 23.06
CA GLY A 216 -11.40 -22.74 22.75
C GLY A 216 -11.97 -24.02 22.13
N LYS A 217 -13.09 -23.90 21.41
CA LYS A 217 -13.84 -25.01 20.81
C LYS A 217 -13.60 -25.13 19.29
N GLU A 218 -12.47 -24.62 18.80
CA GLU A 218 -12.01 -24.82 17.42
C GLU A 218 -11.54 -26.27 17.18
N SER A 219 -11.69 -26.76 15.96
CA SER A 219 -11.06 -28.01 15.53
C SER A 219 -9.56 -27.82 15.27
N ASP A 220 -8.82 -28.92 15.07
CA ASP A 220 -7.39 -28.85 14.72
C ASP A 220 -7.17 -28.14 13.37
N GLU A 221 -8.07 -28.32 12.42
CA GLU A 221 -8.06 -27.67 11.10
C GLU A 221 -8.27 -26.15 11.17
N GLU A 222 -8.93 -25.66 12.22
CA GLU A 222 -9.26 -24.24 12.41
C GLU A 222 -8.17 -23.45 13.13
N LYS A 223 -7.21 -24.12 13.77
CA LYS A 223 -6.13 -23.48 14.52
C LYS A 223 -5.31 -22.50 13.68
N ILE A 224 -5.24 -22.73 12.36
CA ILE A 224 -4.52 -21.86 11.43
C ILE A 224 -5.12 -20.45 11.31
N VAL A 225 -6.41 -20.27 11.57
CA VAL A 225 -7.13 -18.99 11.44
C VAL A 225 -7.61 -18.44 12.78
N LYS A 226 -7.63 -19.27 13.85
CA LYS A 226 -8.05 -18.86 15.20
C LYS A 226 -7.44 -17.53 15.66
N SER A 227 -6.13 -17.39 15.58
CA SER A 227 -5.45 -16.18 16.06
C SER A 227 -5.86 -14.94 15.26
N LEU A 228 -6.14 -15.11 13.97
CA LEU A 228 -6.59 -14.01 13.12
C LEU A 228 -8.04 -13.63 13.45
N VAL A 229 -8.93 -14.62 13.54
CA VAL A 229 -10.35 -14.43 13.87
C VAL A 229 -10.50 -13.70 15.19
N LEU A 230 -9.84 -14.19 16.26
CA LEU A 230 -9.91 -13.55 17.58
C LEU A 230 -9.37 -12.13 17.57
N ARG A 231 -8.29 -11.87 16.84
CA ARG A 231 -7.70 -10.53 16.73
C ARG A 231 -8.62 -9.57 15.98
N LEU A 232 -9.23 -9.99 14.87
CA LEU A 232 -10.16 -9.15 14.11
C LEU A 232 -11.43 -8.88 14.93
N HIS A 233 -11.95 -9.89 15.63
CA HIS A 233 -13.08 -9.74 16.54
C HIS A 233 -12.79 -8.73 17.66
N GLU A 234 -11.59 -8.79 18.27
CA GLU A 234 -11.19 -7.82 19.30
C GLU A 234 -11.13 -6.38 18.75
N MET A 235 -10.65 -6.21 17.51
CA MET A 235 -10.56 -4.91 16.86
C MET A 235 -11.94 -4.37 16.44
N TYR A 236 -12.81 -5.24 15.93
CA TYR A 236 -14.10 -4.88 15.34
C TYR A 236 -15.22 -5.86 15.79
N PRO A 237 -15.68 -5.78 17.05
CA PRO A 237 -16.70 -6.70 17.54
C PRO A 237 -18.00 -6.58 16.75
N ASN A 238 -18.52 -7.71 16.28
CA ASN A 238 -19.74 -7.83 15.46
C ASN A 238 -19.61 -7.31 14.02
N ASP A 239 -18.41 -7.00 13.53
CA ASP A 239 -18.21 -6.65 12.12
C ASP A 239 -18.04 -7.93 11.27
N SER A 240 -18.82 -8.07 10.19
CA SER A 240 -18.77 -9.26 9.34
C SER A 240 -17.42 -9.43 8.61
N GLY A 241 -16.59 -8.38 8.56
CA GLY A 241 -15.21 -8.41 8.07
C GLY A 241 -14.36 -9.53 8.64
N VAL A 242 -14.65 -10.01 9.86
CA VAL A 242 -13.92 -11.12 10.48
C VAL A 242 -13.98 -12.40 9.64
N PHE A 243 -15.09 -12.64 8.92
CA PHE A 243 -15.19 -13.82 8.05
C PHE A 243 -14.31 -13.73 6.79
N CYS A 244 -13.73 -12.57 6.48
CA CYS A 244 -12.71 -12.50 5.43
C CYS A 244 -11.49 -13.38 5.75
N ALA A 245 -11.26 -13.76 7.02
CA ALA A 245 -10.26 -14.75 7.42
C ALA A 245 -10.45 -16.12 6.74
N PHE A 246 -11.66 -16.46 6.31
CA PHE A 246 -12.00 -17.75 5.69
C PHE A 246 -12.14 -17.66 4.16
N ILE A 247 -12.09 -16.46 3.60
CA ILE A 247 -12.31 -16.20 2.16
C ILE A 247 -11.06 -15.61 1.49
N LEU A 248 -10.27 -14.81 2.20
CA LEU A 248 -9.10 -14.12 1.67
C LEU A 248 -7.79 -14.76 2.16
N ASN A 249 -6.74 -14.65 1.34
CA ASN A 249 -5.41 -15.13 1.73
C ASN A 249 -4.88 -14.26 2.88
N TYR A 250 -4.47 -14.91 3.97
CA TYR A 250 -3.78 -14.27 5.07
C TYR A 250 -2.26 -14.34 4.89
N PHE A 251 -1.60 -13.20 5.03
CA PHE A 251 -0.15 -13.06 4.93
C PHE A 251 0.43 -12.56 6.24
N ASP A 252 1.43 -13.27 6.75
CA ASP A 252 2.36 -12.78 7.78
C ASP A 252 3.71 -12.48 7.13
N LEU A 253 4.02 -11.19 6.99
CA LEU A 253 5.20 -10.70 6.29
C LEU A 253 6.23 -10.16 7.29
N LYS A 254 7.50 -10.44 7.00
CA LYS A 254 8.66 -9.92 7.73
C LYS A 254 9.21 -8.68 7.03
N PRO A 255 9.96 -7.81 7.74
CA PRO A 255 10.59 -6.65 7.12
C PRO A 255 11.35 -7.00 5.84
N GLY A 256 11.08 -6.28 4.76
CA GLY A 256 11.65 -6.55 3.42
C GLY A 256 10.81 -7.47 2.54
N HIS A 257 9.77 -8.13 3.04
CA HIS A 257 8.79 -8.80 2.18
C HIS A 257 7.78 -7.78 1.62
N ALA A 258 7.34 -8.01 0.38
CA ALA A 258 6.37 -7.17 -0.30
C ALA A 258 5.35 -7.97 -1.10
N PHE A 259 4.22 -7.34 -1.37
CA PHE A 259 3.21 -7.86 -2.28
C PHE A 259 2.54 -6.71 -3.06
N SER A 260 2.02 -7.03 -4.24
CA SER A 260 1.24 -6.12 -5.07
C SER A 260 -0.25 -6.27 -4.82
N VAL A 261 -0.97 -5.17 -4.86
CA VAL A 261 -2.44 -5.11 -4.83
C VAL A 261 -2.93 -4.67 -6.20
N ALA A 262 -3.64 -5.58 -6.87
CA ALA A 262 -4.25 -5.31 -8.17
C ALA A 262 -5.63 -4.65 -8.01
N THR A 263 -6.13 -4.08 -9.11
CA THR A 263 -7.49 -3.55 -9.16
C THR A 263 -8.52 -4.68 -9.05
N GLY A 264 -9.61 -4.45 -8.34
CA GLY A 264 -10.66 -5.43 -8.05
C GLY A 264 -10.25 -6.54 -7.07
N GLU A 265 -9.05 -6.47 -6.48
CA GLU A 265 -8.58 -7.43 -5.49
C GLU A 265 -8.98 -6.98 -4.07
N PRO A 266 -9.83 -7.73 -3.35
CA PRO A 266 -10.20 -7.39 -1.98
C PRO A 266 -9.02 -7.56 -1.03
N HIS A 267 -8.75 -6.57 -0.19
CA HIS A 267 -7.62 -6.61 0.74
C HIS A 267 -7.88 -5.76 1.98
N ALA A 268 -7.15 -6.07 3.07
CA ALA A 268 -7.12 -5.30 4.31
C ALA A 268 -5.74 -5.44 4.97
N TYR A 269 -5.18 -4.34 5.44
CA TYR A 269 -3.95 -4.34 6.22
C TYR A 269 -4.31 -4.43 7.70
N ILE A 270 -3.78 -5.40 8.45
CA ILE A 270 -4.26 -5.70 9.80
C ILE A 270 -3.44 -4.98 10.88
N THR A 271 -2.12 -5.20 10.90
CA THR A 271 -1.20 -4.54 11.83
C THR A 271 0.18 -4.42 11.20
N GLY A 272 0.91 -3.35 11.49
CA GLY A 272 2.30 -3.20 11.10
C GLY A 272 2.70 -1.79 10.71
N ASP A 273 3.94 -1.67 10.22
CA ASP A 273 4.47 -0.51 9.55
C ASP A 273 4.90 -0.92 8.15
N ILE A 274 4.50 -0.16 7.13
CA ILE A 274 4.82 -0.49 5.74
C ILE A 274 5.22 0.77 4.95
N ILE A 275 5.97 0.53 3.89
CA ILE A 275 5.96 1.38 2.72
C ILE A 275 4.76 0.97 1.86
N GLU A 276 3.95 1.94 1.44
CA GLU A 276 2.95 1.77 0.40
C GLU A 276 3.33 2.64 -0.79
N CYS A 277 3.25 2.10 -2.00
CA CYS A 277 3.41 2.86 -3.22
C CYS A 277 2.30 2.43 -4.19
N ILE A 278 1.44 3.38 -4.54
CA ILE A 278 0.24 3.17 -5.36
C ILE A 278 0.26 4.14 -6.54
N ALA A 279 -0.48 3.84 -7.60
CA ALA A 279 -0.82 4.85 -8.59
C ALA A 279 -1.52 6.05 -7.90
N THR A 280 -1.31 7.26 -8.41
CA THR A 280 -1.84 8.48 -7.78
C THR A 280 -3.36 8.50 -7.81
N SER A 281 -3.98 8.00 -6.74
CA SER A 281 -5.42 7.95 -6.48
C SER A 281 -5.63 7.84 -4.97
N ASP A 282 -6.75 8.37 -4.48
CA ASP A 282 -7.22 8.18 -3.11
C ASP A 282 -8.59 7.51 -3.01
N ASN A 283 -9.16 7.07 -4.13
CA ASN A 283 -10.40 6.30 -4.10
C ASN A 283 -10.24 4.99 -3.33
N THR A 284 -11.14 4.74 -2.38
CA THR A 284 -11.24 3.47 -1.65
C THR A 284 -12.70 3.07 -1.58
N ILE A 285 -13.01 1.82 -1.89
CA ILE A 285 -14.37 1.28 -1.73
C ILE A 285 -14.32 0.24 -0.62
N PRO A 286 -14.78 0.59 0.60
CA PRO A 286 -14.76 -0.32 1.72
C PRO A 286 -16.01 -1.21 1.78
N LEU A 287 -15.82 -2.42 2.30
CA LEU A 287 -16.85 -3.43 2.56
C LEU A 287 -17.07 -3.67 4.07
N ALA A 288 -16.00 -3.60 4.86
CA ALA A 288 -15.99 -3.95 6.29
C ALA A 288 -14.88 -3.20 7.03
N PHE A 289 -14.84 -3.29 8.37
CA PHE A 289 -13.89 -2.57 9.24
C PHE A 289 -13.90 -1.05 9.02
N SER A 290 -15.08 -0.52 8.75
CA SER A 290 -15.32 0.90 8.47
C SER A 290 -16.73 1.28 8.95
N PRO A 291 -16.97 2.52 9.38
CA PRO A 291 -18.31 2.97 9.74
C PRO A 291 -19.33 2.66 8.62
N PRO A 292 -20.55 2.22 8.94
CA PRO A 292 -21.56 1.86 7.94
C PRO A 292 -21.85 2.96 6.90
N SER A 293 -21.74 4.23 7.30
CA SER A 293 -21.91 5.39 6.41
C SER A 293 -20.87 5.50 5.29
N ASN A 294 -19.74 4.78 5.42
CA ASN A 294 -18.64 4.81 4.48
C ASN A 294 -18.70 3.63 3.50
N LEU A 295 -19.54 2.62 3.75
CA LEU A 295 -19.61 1.42 2.93
C LEU A 295 -20.37 1.70 1.63
N ASP A 296 -19.83 1.17 0.52
CA ASP A 296 -20.53 1.13 -0.76
C ASP A 296 -20.47 -0.30 -1.32
N ILE A 297 -21.34 -1.15 -0.74
CA ILE A 297 -21.37 -2.59 -1.00
C ILE A 297 -21.69 -2.88 -2.48
N SER A 298 -22.59 -2.09 -3.08
CA SER A 298 -22.99 -2.29 -4.49
C SER A 298 -21.83 -2.00 -5.43
N THR A 299 -21.14 -0.88 -5.25
CA THR A 299 -19.96 -0.54 -6.04
C THR A 299 -18.82 -1.53 -5.76
N PHE A 300 -18.65 -1.98 -4.51
CA PHE A 300 -17.67 -3.01 -4.17
C PHE A 300 -17.90 -4.28 -4.99
N LEU A 301 -19.07 -4.91 -4.84
CA LEU A 301 -19.38 -6.20 -5.45
C LEU A 301 -19.29 -6.18 -6.98
N SER A 302 -19.64 -5.04 -7.60
CA SER A 302 -19.62 -4.86 -9.04
C SER A 302 -18.20 -4.74 -9.62
N ASN A 303 -17.22 -4.41 -8.79
CA ASN A 303 -15.84 -4.13 -9.21
C ASN A 303 -14.82 -5.17 -8.72
N VAL A 304 -15.24 -6.15 -7.92
CA VAL A 304 -14.37 -7.26 -7.51
C VAL A 304 -14.04 -8.18 -8.69
N ALA A 305 -12.78 -8.60 -8.79
CA ALA A 305 -12.29 -9.44 -9.89
C ALA A 305 -12.64 -10.93 -9.73
N TYR A 306 -12.92 -11.39 -8.51
CA TYR A 306 -13.29 -12.77 -8.15
C TYR A 306 -12.31 -13.83 -8.70
N ASN A 307 -11.01 -13.57 -8.58
CA ASN A 307 -9.95 -14.47 -9.03
C ASN A 307 -9.40 -15.28 -7.84
N PRO A 308 -9.79 -16.57 -7.67
CA PRO A 308 -9.27 -17.40 -6.59
C PRO A 308 -7.83 -17.83 -6.89
N THR A 309 -6.85 -17.16 -6.31
CA THR A 309 -5.43 -17.48 -6.54
C THR A 309 -4.64 -17.50 -5.24
N SER A 310 -3.74 -18.48 -5.12
CA SER A 310 -2.80 -18.55 -4.01
C SER A 310 -1.55 -17.74 -4.35
N GLY A 311 -1.20 -16.76 -3.50
CA GLY A 311 0.15 -16.19 -3.40
C GLY A 311 0.72 -15.45 -4.62
N LYS A 312 -0.06 -15.24 -5.69
CA LYS A 312 0.41 -14.56 -6.92
C LYS A 312 0.78 -13.08 -6.75
N THR A 313 0.52 -12.53 -5.56
CA THR A 313 0.75 -11.13 -5.22
C THR A 313 2.14 -10.87 -4.66
N LEU A 314 2.90 -11.89 -4.21
CA LEU A 314 4.21 -11.68 -3.60
C LEU A 314 5.24 -11.13 -4.60
N ILE A 315 5.96 -10.09 -4.20
CA ILE A 315 7.02 -9.46 -5.00
C ILE A 315 8.36 -10.00 -4.53
N GLN A 316 9.11 -10.60 -5.45
CA GLN A 316 10.49 -11.01 -5.21
C GLN A 316 11.43 -9.85 -5.59
N PRO A 317 12.19 -9.27 -4.64
CA PRO A 317 13.12 -8.21 -4.97
C PRO A 317 14.29 -8.72 -5.82
N THR A 318 14.84 -7.83 -6.64
CA THR A 318 16.04 -8.10 -7.46
C THR A 318 17.11 -7.08 -7.14
N MET A 319 18.38 -7.40 -7.42
CA MET A 319 19.46 -6.42 -7.26
C MET A 319 19.32 -5.30 -8.31
N PHE A 320 19.49 -4.04 -7.89
CA PHE A 320 19.43 -2.90 -8.80
C PHE A 320 20.73 -2.73 -9.60
N THR A 321 20.90 -3.47 -10.70
CA THR A 321 22.19 -3.57 -11.41
C THR A 321 22.29 -2.83 -12.76
N ARG A 322 21.21 -2.19 -13.23
CA ARG A 322 21.11 -1.72 -14.62
C ARG A 322 22.26 -0.76 -15.00
N GLY A 323 23.11 -1.20 -15.94
CA GLY A 323 24.17 -0.38 -16.55
C GLY A 323 25.37 -0.03 -15.68
N SER A 324 25.49 -0.61 -14.48
CA SER A 324 26.60 -0.36 -13.55
C SER A 324 27.57 -1.54 -13.53
N THR A 325 28.88 -1.26 -13.65
CA THR A 325 29.95 -2.24 -13.37
C THR A 325 30.15 -2.47 -11.87
N HIS A 326 29.51 -1.66 -11.03
CA HIS A 326 29.46 -1.83 -9.58
C HIS A 326 28.20 -2.59 -9.19
N THR A 327 28.36 -3.61 -8.35
CA THR A 327 27.25 -4.24 -7.63
C THR A 327 26.62 -3.20 -6.70
N SER A 328 25.45 -2.67 -7.08
CA SER A 328 24.60 -1.91 -6.15
C SER A 328 24.19 -2.83 -5.01
N GLY A 329 24.21 -2.36 -3.76
CA GLY A 329 23.63 -3.06 -2.61
C GLY A 329 22.11 -2.90 -2.51
N SER A 330 21.48 -2.14 -3.41
CA SER A 330 20.06 -1.80 -3.35
C SER A 330 19.17 -2.90 -3.91
N LEU A 331 18.05 -3.16 -3.23
CA LEU A 331 17.03 -4.10 -3.64
C LEU A 331 15.89 -3.37 -4.37
N LEU A 332 15.55 -3.83 -5.57
CA LEU A 332 14.48 -3.33 -6.41
C LEU A 332 13.23 -4.20 -6.26
N TYR A 333 12.14 -3.57 -5.86
CA TYR A 333 10.78 -4.12 -5.85
C TYR A 333 10.02 -3.52 -7.03
N ASN A 334 9.69 -4.36 -8.01
CA ASN A 334 9.11 -3.94 -9.28
C ASN A 334 7.83 -4.74 -9.57
N PRO A 335 6.66 -4.32 -9.07
CA PRO A 335 5.40 -4.96 -9.40
C PRO A 335 5.06 -4.78 -10.90
N PRO A 336 4.12 -5.56 -11.46
CA PRO A 336 3.64 -5.38 -12.82
C PRO A 336 2.70 -4.15 -12.93
N ILE A 337 3.19 -2.97 -12.55
CA ILE A 337 2.48 -1.69 -12.51
C ILE A 337 3.42 -0.65 -13.11
N ASP A 338 2.98 0.04 -14.16
CA ASP A 338 3.84 0.95 -14.93
C ASP A 338 4.19 2.22 -14.16
N GLU A 339 3.32 2.64 -13.25
CA GLU A 339 3.40 3.92 -12.54
C GLU A 339 4.51 3.94 -11.48
N LEU A 340 5.01 2.79 -11.02
CA LEU A 340 5.86 2.74 -9.83
C LEU A 340 6.79 1.53 -9.74
N ALA A 341 7.93 1.77 -9.10
CA ALA A 341 8.80 0.79 -8.49
C ALA A 341 9.41 1.39 -7.22
N VAL A 342 9.88 0.54 -6.30
CA VAL A 342 10.50 0.97 -5.04
C VAL A 342 11.87 0.33 -4.90
N MET A 343 12.88 1.13 -4.59
CA MET A 343 14.19 0.65 -4.17
C MET A 343 14.35 0.76 -2.66
N GLN A 344 14.82 -0.32 -2.02
CA GLN A 344 15.38 -0.28 -0.68
C GLN A 344 16.89 -0.04 -0.79
N VAL A 345 17.37 0.97 -0.08
CA VAL A 345 18.78 1.36 -0.06
C VAL A 345 19.28 1.28 1.38
N ILE A 346 20.28 0.43 1.60
CA ILE A 346 20.96 0.30 2.90
C ILE A 346 22.44 0.58 2.66
N VAL A 347 22.95 1.66 3.26
CA VAL A 347 24.35 2.05 3.19
C VAL A 347 24.95 1.87 4.57
N ALA A 348 25.91 0.94 4.71
CA ALA A 348 26.63 0.75 5.96
C ALA A 348 27.41 2.02 6.35
N LYS A 349 27.74 2.16 7.64
CA LYS A 349 28.55 3.29 8.16
C LYS A 349 29.80 3.52 7.29
N GLY A 350 30.00 4.77 6.85
CA GLY A 350 31.11 5.16 5.97
C GLY A 350 31.03 4.65 4.52
N GLY A 351 29.97 3.91 4.18
CA GLY A 351 29.74 3.35 2.85
C GLY A 351 29.15 4.36 1.87
N VAL A 352 29.16 3.99 0.60
CA VAL A 352 28.57 4.75 -0.50
C VAL A 352 27.83 3.81 -1.44
N GLU A 353 26.62 4.18 -1.84
CA GLU A 353 25.79 3.48 -2.80
C GLU A 353 25.46 4.42 -3.96
N SER A 354 25.71 3.98 -5.21
CA SER A 354 25.58 4.83 -6.41
C SER A 354 24.42 4.35 -7.27
N HIS A 355 23.50 5.26 -7.61
CA HIS A 355 22.38 4.96 -8.50
C HIS A 355 22.53 5.76 -9.78
N HIS A 356 22.46 5.06 -10.92
CA HIS A 356 22.46 5.68 -12.25
C HIS A 356 21.23 6.58 -12.47
N LYS A 357 21.27 7.33 -13.58
CA LYS A 357 20.19 8.21 -14.01
C LYS A 357 18.93 7.40 -14.30
N LEU A 358 17.84 7.71 -13.60
CA LEU A 358 16.50 7.19 -13.92
C LEU A 358 15.83 8.09 -14.96
N ARG A 359 14.99 7.53 -15.83
CA ARG A 359 14.26 8.29 -16.85
C ARG A 359 13.04 9.06 -16.35
N GLY A 360 12.56 8.76 -15.14
CA GLY A 360 11.47 9.49 -14.46
C GLY A 360 11.89 10.06 -13.10
N PRO A 361 10.99 10.78 -12.43
CA PRO A 361 11.27 11.36 -11.12
C PRO A 361 11.29 10.28 -10.05
N SER A 362 11.85 10.62 -8.89
CA SER A 362 11.80 9.75 -7.72
C SER A 362 11.68 10.54 -6.42
N ILE A 363 11.08 9.92 -5.42
CA ILE A 363 10.99 10.44 -4.06
C ILE A 363 11.63 9.40 -3.13
N ALA A 364 12.51 9.86 -2.24
CA ALA A 364 13.15 9.04 -1.24
C ALA A 364 12.80 9.51 0.17
N ILE A 365 12.56 8.57 1.09
CA ILE A 365 12.41 8.85 2.52
C ILE A 365 13.45 8.08 3.32
N VAL A 366 14.16 8.78 4.20
CA VAL A 366 15.09 8.15 5.14
C VAL A 366 14.30 7.62 6.33
N VAL A 367 14.38 6.31 6.57
CA VAL A 367 13.69 5.65 7.69
C VAL A 367 14.60 5.39 8.89
N GLU A 368 15.91 5.35 8.66
CA GLU A 368 16.91 5.11 9.69
C GLU A 368 18.22 5.85 9.40
N GLY A 369 18.82 6.39 10.46
CA GLY A 369 20.13 7.03 10.41
C GLY A 369 20.18 8.34 9.64
N GLU A 370 21.39 8.68 9.22
CA GLU A 370 21.71 9.94 8.54
C GLU A 370 22.84 9.77 7.52
N GLY A 371 22.91 10.72 6.60
CA GLY A 371 23.87 10.67 5.51
C GLY A 371 23.80 11.86 4.58
N THR A 372 24.28 11.67 3.35
CA THR A 372 24.24 12.69 2.31
C THR A 372 23.80 12.11 0.97
N VAL A 373 22.99 12.87 0.24
CA VAL A 373 22.73 12.65 -1.18
C VAL A 373 23.67 13.56 -1.96
N VAL A 374 24.44 13.00 -2.90
CA VAL A 374 25.44 13.70 -3.70
C VAL A 374 25.10 13.54 -5.18
N TRP A 375 25.18 14.62 -5.96
CA TRP A 375 24.89 14.62 -7.40
C TRP A 375 25.81 15.61 -8.14
N ALA A 376 25.63 15.71 -9.47
CA ALA A 376 26.45 16.57 -10.33
C ALA A 376 27.95 16.29 -10.16
N GLU A 377 28.34 15.02 -10.31
CA GLU A 377 29.74 14.56 -10.22
C GLU A 377 30.44 14.93 -8.90
N GLY A 378 29.67 15.07 -7.82
CA GLY A 378 30.20 15.41 -6.50
C GLY A 378 30.18 16.91 -6.16
N ALA A 379 29.83 17.76 -7.12
CA ALA A 379 29.80 19.22 -6.93
C ALA A 379 28.67 19.67 -5.99
N LYS A 380 27.59 18.89 -5.87
CA LYS A 380 26.45 19.23 -5.02
C LYS A 380 26.14 18.12 -4.02
N ARG A 381 25.70 18.53 -2.83
CA ARG A 381 25.37 17.62 -1.72
C ARG A 381 24.21 18.15 -0.88
N LEU A 382 23.45 17.23 -0.31
CA LEU A 382 22.33 17.50 0.58
C LEU A 382 22.41 16.52 1.75
N GLY A 383 22.54 17.04 2.98
CA GLY A 383 22.44 16.21 4.18
C GLY A 383 21.03 15.68 4.35
N VAL A 384 20.90 14.42 4.79
CA VAL A 384 19.64 13.74 5.05
C VAL A 384 19.68 13.01 6.39
N GLY A 385 18.54 12.91 7.06
CA GLY A 385 18.38 12.15 8.30
C GLY A 385 16.99 11.54 8.39
N LYS A 386 16.76 10.65 9.36
CA LYS A 386 15.46 9.99 9.60
C LYS A 386 14.30 10.98 9.49
N GLY A 387 13.27 10.59 8.73
CA GLY A 387 12.08 11.40 8.44
C GLY A 387 12.23 12.34 7.24
N GLN A 388 13.45 12.71 6.84
CA GLN A 388 13.64 13.63 5.72
C GLN A 388 13.30 12.97 4.39
N VAL A 389 12.52 13.71 3.59
CA VAL A 389 12.06 13.32 2.26
C VAL A 389 12.80 14.13 1.21
N VAL A 390 13.24 13.48 0.13
CA VAL A 390 14.01 14.08 -0.95
C VAL A 390 13.38 13.77 -2.29
N PHE A 391 13.15 14.80 -3.10
CA PHE A 391 12.86 14.67 -4.52
C PHE A 391 14.16 14.56 -5.31
N ILE A 392 14.20 13.66 -6.29
CA ILE A 392 15.32 13.50 -7.22
C ILE A 392 14.75 13.52 -8.65
N ALA A 393 15.15 14.52 -9.42
CA ALA A 393 14.68 14.75 -10.77
C ALA A 393 15.08 13.64 -11.75
N ALA A 394 14.27 13.43 -12.78
CA ALA A 394 14.60 12.59 -13.92
C ALA A 394 15.96 12.98 -14.52
N GLY A 395 16.73 11.98 -14.95
CA GLY A 395 18.06 12.16 -15.53
C GLY A 395 19.17 12.48 -14.51
N THR A 396 18.88 12.43 -13.21
CA THR A 396 19.85 12.75 -12.15
C THR A 396 20.49 11.47 -11.60
N GLU A 397 21.81 11.38 -11.72
CA GLU A 397 22.62 10.38 -11.03
C GLU A 397 22.83 10.84 -9.58
N VAL A 398 22.74 9.91 -8.62
CA VAL A 398 22.91 10.21 -7.20
C VAL A 398 23.79 9.17 -6.52
N LYS A 399 24.53 9.62 -5.51
CA LYS A 399 25.23 8.77 -4.55
C LYS A 399 24.66 9.01 -3.16
N PHE A 400 24.31 7.94 -2.47
CA PHE A 400 23.92 7.94 -1.07
C PHE A 400 25.14 7.56 -0.25
N SER A 401 25.52 8.39 0.72
CA SER A 401 26.65 8.11 1.60
C SER A 401 26.18 8.13 3.05
N ALA A 402 26.55 7.11 3.81
CA ALA A 402 26.30 7.07 5.24
C ALA A 402 27.48 7.71 5.98
N LEU A 403 27.18 8.49 7.01
CA LEU A 403 28.21 9.15 7.82
C LEU A 403 28.52 8.30 9.06
N GLU A 404 28.00 8.70 10.22
CA GLU A 404 28.33 8.09 11.51
C GLU A 404 27.51 6.84 11.84
N THR A 405 26.34 6.70 11.24
CA THR A 405 25.45 5.53 11.36
C THR A 405 25.22 4.90 10.00
N ALA A 406 24.64 3.70 9.96
CA ALA A 406 24.06 3.20 8.71
C ALA A 406 22.93 4.15 8.24
N LEU A 407 22.71 4.21 6.94
CA LEU A 407 21.63 4.96 6.31
C LEU A 407 20.68 3.96 5.65
N LYS A 408 19.39 4.01 6.03
CA LYS A 408 18.34 3.22 5.39
C LYS A 408 17.28 4.15 4.82
N LEU A 409 17.00 4.01 3.53
CA LEU A 409 15.96 4.77 2.85
C LEU A 409 15.21 3.91 1.83
N TYR A 410 14.02 4.37 1.48
CA TYR A 410 13.23 3.80 0.40
C TYR A 410 13.00 4.87 -0.66
N ARG A 411 13.23 4.51 -1.92
CA ARG A 411 13.12 5.42 -3.08
C ARG A 411 12.05 4.89 -4.04
N ALA A 412 10.89 5.53 -4.06
CA ALA A 412 9.86 5.31 -5.06
C ALA A 412 10.20 6.08 -6.35
N PHE A 413 9.99 5.45 -7.50
CA PHE A 413 10.30 6.02 -8.79
C PHE A 413 9.43 5.42 -9.89
N VAL A 414 9.46 6.03 -11.07
CA VAL A 414 8.85 5.50 -12.29
C VAL A 414 9.85 5.52 -13.43
N GLU A 415 9.86 4.48 -14.26
CA GLU A 415 10.63 4.45 -15.50
C GLU A 415 9.80 3.92 -16.65
N VAL A 416 9.55 4.80 -17.63
CA VAL A 416 8.96 4.41 -18.90
C VAL A 416 10.07 3.88 -19.81
N ALA A 417 9.81 2.74 -20.45
CA ALA A 417 10.73 2.08 -21.38
C ALA A 417 11.21 2.97 -22.53
#